data_AF-A0A4R9FS26-F1
#
_entry.id   AF-A0A4R9FS26-F1
#
_cell.length_a   1.000
_cell.length_b   1.000
_cell.length_c   1.000
_cell.angle_alpha   90.00
_cell.angle_beta   90.00
_cell.angle_gamma   90.00
#
_symmetry.space_group_name_H-M   'P 1'
#
loop_
_entity.id
_entity.type
_entity.pdbx_description
1 polymer ?
#
loop_
_entity_poly.entity_id
_entity_poly.type
_entity_poly.pdbx_seq_one_letter_code
_entity_poly.pdbx_strand_id
1 'polypeptide(L)'
;MSRIKKKTDKADPVGAPASKEDPKEWDRLELYLRGMGLEDSLEIRDILTNVFEKYKVENYSLFEIFNREISAKLNRDLETSLPAMEPGSMVPRPIDFGPLADLASPSAEKPEPVALVLTALFWASVYISLAFWYFS
;
A
#
# COMPACT_ATOMS: atom_id res chain seq x y z
N MET A 1 58.95 -28.50 16.92
CA MET A 1 58.52 -27.71 15.75
C MET A 1 57.15 -28.21 15.31
N SER A 2 56.08 -27.55 15.77
CA SER A 2 54.70 -27.99 15.56
C SER A 2 54.08 -27.32 14.33
N ARG A 3 53.43 -28.14 13.50
CA ARG A 3 52.73 -27.76 12.27
C ARG A 3 51.53 -26.85 12.59
N ILE A 4 51.52 -25.63 12.05
CA ILE A 4 50.35 -24.76 12.04
C ILE A 4 49.55 -25.08 10.77
N LYS A 5 48.46 -25.86 10.92
CA LYS A 5 47.41 -25.96 9.89
C LYS A 5 46.42 -24.82 10.14
N LYS A 6 46.39 -23.85 9.23
CA LYS A 6 45.44 -22.75 9.20
C LYS A 6 44.09 -23.29 8.68
N LYS A 7 43.05 -23.27 9.52
CA LYS A 7 41.62 -23.16 9.13
C LYS A 7 41.51 -21.89 8.24
N THR A 8 40.75 -21.88 7.15
CA THR A 8 39.30 -22.02 7.14
C THR A 8 38.82 -22.49 5.76
N ASP A 9 37.88 -23.44 5.82
CA ASP A 9 36.93 -23.95 4.85
C ASP A 9 36.32 -22.86 3.93
N LYS A 10 35.73 -23.08 2.75
CA LYS A 10 35.51 -24.19 1.80
C LYS A 10 34.94 -23.51 0.54
N ALA A 11 35.12 -24.12 -0.61
CA ALA A 11 34.51 -23.73 -1.88
C ALA A 11 33.04 -24.22 -2.01
N ASP A 12 32.26 -23.47 -2.82
CA ASP A 12 31.12 -23.87 -3.66
C ASP A 12 29.80 -24.36 -3.00
N PRO A 13 28.67 -24.44 -3.75
CA PRO A 13 28.12 -23.62 -4.84
C PRO A 13 26.64 -23.24 -4.59
N VAL A 14 26.02 -22.55 -5.56
CA VAL A 14 24.59 -22.53 -5.92
C VAL A 14 23.75 -23.56 -5.13
N GLY A 15 23.10 -23.11 -4.06
CA GLY A 15 22.26 -23.94 -3.21
C GLY A 15 20.80 -23.64 -3.44
N ALA A 16 20.13 -24.52 -4.20
CA ALA A 16 18.67 -24.61 -4.23
C ALA A 16 18.09 -24.58 -2.80
N PRO A 17 17.04 -23.81 -2.50
CA PRO A 17 16.56 -23.75 -1.14
C PRO A 17 15.77 -25.02 -0.82
N ALA A 18 16.18 -25.64 0.27
CA ALA A 18 15.64 -26.88 0.81
C ALA A 18 14.11 -26.86 0.90
N SER A 19 13.52 -27.95 0.42
CA SER A 19 12.09 -28.27 0.45
C SER A 19 11.58 -28.45 1.89
N LYS A 20 11.40 -27.35 2.60
CA LYS A 20 10.41 -27.23 3.67
C LYS A 20 9.45 -26.16 3.18
N GLU A 21 8.23 -26.55 2.84
CA GLU A 21 7.14 -25.60 2.69
C GLU A 21 7.02 -24.89 4.03
N ASP A 22 7.66 -23.73 4.15
CA ASP A 22 7.61 -22.98 5.39
C ASP A 22 6.17 -22.45 5.51
N PRO A 23 5.37 -22.91 6.50
CA PRO A 23 3.99 -22.47 6.66
C PRO A 23 3.91 -20.93 6.82
N LYS A 24 5.01 -20.32 7.27
CA LYS A 24 5.19 -18.88 7.34
C LYS A 24 5.16 -18.17 5.99
N GLU A 25 5.72 -18.77 4.94
CA GLU A 25 5.71 -18.18 3.60
C GLU A 25 4.34 -18.32 2.95
N TRP A 26 3.62 -19.40 3.22
CA TRP A 26 2.23 -19.55 2.81
C TRP A 26 1.35 -18.43 3.40
N ASP A 27 1.38 -18.26 4.72
CA ASP A 27 0.61 -17.22 5.41
C ASP A 27 0.95 -15.81 4.91
N ARG A 28 2.23 -15.56 4.61
CA ARG A 28 2.71 -14.28 4.11
C ARG A 28 2.16 -13.97 2.73
N LEU A 29 2.22 -14.93 1.81
CA LEU A 29 1.71 -14.76 0.45
C LEU A 29 0.18 -14.67 0.42
N GLU A 30 -0.51 -15.41 1.30
CA GLU A 30 -1.94 -15.27 1.51
C GLU A 30 -2.32 -13.85 1.95
N LEU A 31 -1.58 -13.27 2.91
CA LEU A 31 -1.82 -11.91 3.36
C LEU A 31 -1.59 -10.87 2.24
N TYR A 32 -0.59 -11.08 1.38
CA TYR A 32 -0.38 -10.24 0.20
C TYR A 32 -1.55 -10.32 -0.78
N LEU A 33 -2.05 -11.52 -1.09
CA LEU A 33 -3.19 -11.73 -1.98
C LEU A 33 -4.45 -11.03 -1.45
N ARG A 34 -4.74 -11.18 -0.15
CA ARG A 34 -5.84 -10.48 0.51
C ARG A 34 -5.64 -8.95 0.49
N GLY A 35 -4.41 -8.49 0.71
CA GLY A 35 -4.06 -7.06 0.63
C GLY A 35 -4.20 -6.46 -0.77
N MET A 36 -4.16 -7.29 -1.82
CA MET A 36 -4.43 -6.89 -3.21
C MET A 36 -5.91 -6.90 -3.58
N GLY A 37 -6.80 -7.27 -2.66
CA GLY A 37 -8.24 -7.28 -2.88
C GLY A 37 -8.81 -8.60 -3.41
N LEU A 38 -8.03 -9.70 -3.41
CA LEU A 38 -8.61 -11.03 -3.58
C LEU A 38 -9.28 -11.45 -2.28
N GLU A 39 -10.61 -11.55 -2.30
CA GLU A 39 -11.41 -11.99 -1.16
C GLU A 39 -11.77 -13.48 -1.21
N ASP A 40 -11.76 -14.09 -2.41
CA ASP A 40 -12.14 -15.49 -2.57
C ASP A 40 -11.04 -16.45 -2.09
N SER A 41 -11.33 -17.12 -0.98
CA SER A 41 -10.45 -18.14 -0.38
C SER A 41 -10.09 -19.30 -1.32
N LEU A 42 -10.98 -19.67 -2.24
CA LEU A 42 -10.72 -20.75 -3.20
C LEU A 42 -9.72 -20.31 -4.25
N GLU A 43 -9.88 -19.08 -4.77
CA GLU A 43 -8.94 -18.51 -5.73
C GLU A 43 -7.55 -18.29 -5.13
N ILE A 44 -7.49 -17.80 -3.88
CA ILE A 44 -6.23 -17.63 -3.15
C ILE A 44 -5.50 -18.98 -3.04
N ARG A 45 -6.21 -20.02 -2.64
CA ARG A 45 -5.64 -21.36 -2.47
C ARG A 45 -5.14 -21.94 -3.78
N ASP A 46 -5.88 -21.76 -4.87
CA ASP A 46 -5.50 -22.25 -6.20
C ASP A 46 -4.22 -21.57 -6.70
N ILE A 47 -4.15 -20.24 -6.58
CA ILE A 47 -2.96 -19.44 -6.94
C ILE A 47 -1.75 -19.90 -6.12
N LEU A 48 -1.89 -19.98 -4.79
CA LEU A 48 -0.78 -20.37 -3.92
C LEU A 48 -0.32 -21.79 -4.22
N THR A 49 -1.24 -22.72 -4.42
CA THR A 49 -0.90 -24.12 -4.76
C THR A 49 -0.07 -24.17 -6.05
N ASN A 50 -0.49 -23.46 -7.10
CA ASN A 50 0.24 -23.38 -8.37
C ASN A 50 1.63 -22.72 -8.21
N VAL A 51 1.74 -21.66 -7.40
CA VAL A 51 3.02 -21.01 -7.08
C VAL A 51 3.98 -21.98 -6.35
N PHE A 52 3.49 -22.71 -5.35
CA PHE A 52 4.30 -23.67 -4.59
C PHE A 52 4.66 -24.91 -5.42
N GLU A 53 3.80 -25.35 -6.35
CA GLU A 53 4.13 -26.41 -7.31
C GLU A 53 5.24 -25.96 -8.28
N LYS A 54 5.13 -24.74 -8.83
CA LYS A 54 6.17 -24.17 -9.70
C LYS A 54 7.49 -23.99 -8.96
N TYR A 55 7.45 -23.58 -7.70
CA TYR A 55 8.65 -23.47 -6.86
C TYR A 55 9.37 -24.82 -6.64
N LYS A 56 8.66 -25.94 -6.64
CA LYS A 56 9.30 -27.27 -6.55
C LYS A 56 10.03 -27.67 -7.83
N VAL A 57 9.60 -27.14 -8.97
CA VAL A 57 10.14 -27.49 -10.30
C VAL A 57 11.21 -26.50 -10.75
N GLU A 58 11.01 -25.23 -10.45
CA GLU A 58 11.86 -24.13 -10.87
C GLU A 58 12.81 -23.69 -9.75
N ASN A 59 14.11 -23.56 -10.05
CA ASN A 59 15.11 -23.05 -9.10
C ASN A 59 15.08 -21.51 -8.96
N TYR A 60 13.90 -20.89 -9.01
CA TYR A 60 13.70 -19.46 -8.80
C TYR A 60 13.24 -19.17 -7.37
N SER A 61 13.33 -17.91 -6.95
CA SER A 61 12.83 -17.51 -5.64
C SER A 61 11.29 -17.60 -5.61
N LEU A 62 10.71 -18.05 -4.49
CA LEU A 62 9.26 -18.22 -4.32
C LEU A 62 8.50 -16.92 -4.65
N PHE A 63 9.05 -15.77 -4.26
CA PHE A 63 8.45 -14.47 -4.49
C PHE A 63 8.50 -14.02 -5.97
N GLU A 64 9.52 -14.41 -6.73
CA GLU A 64 9.58 -14.15 -8.18
C GLU A 64 8.50 -14.93 -8.92
N ILE A 65 8.33 -16.21 -8.58
CA ILE A 65 7.29 -17.07 -9.15
C ILE A 65 5.90 -16.50 -8.82
N PHE A 66 5.68 -16.11 -7.57
CA PHE A 66 4.46 -15.46 -7.10
C PHE A 66 4.13 -14.18 -7.90
N ASN A 67 5.09 -13.26 -8.03
CA ASN A 67 4.88 -12.01 -8.76
C ASN A 67 4.55 -12.26 -10.23
N ARG A 68 5.21 -13.23 -10.87
CA ARG A 68 4.97 -13.57 -12.26
C ARG A 68 3.56 -14.12 -12.47
N GLU A 69 3.12 -15.03 -11.60
CA GLU A 69 1.79 -15.65 -11.70
C GLU A 69 0.67 -14.64 -11.45
N ILE A 70 0.84 -13.79 -10.44
CA ILE A 70 -0.17 -12.79 -10.10
C ILE A 70 -0.21 -11.67 -11.13
N SER A 71 0.94 -11.23 -11.65
CA SER A 71 0.96 -10.24 -12.73
C SER A 71 0.26 -10.77 -13.98
N ALA A 72 0.41 -12.07 -14.28
CA ALA A 72 -0.30 -12.69 -15.40
C ALA A 72 -1.82 -12.75 -15.16
N LYS A 73 -2.26 -13.13 -13.95
CA LYS A 73 -3.69 -13.19 -13.60
C LYS A 73 -4.31 -11.80 -13.53
N LEU A 74 -3.64 -10.84 -12.89
CA LEU A 74 -4.11 -9.46 -12.73
C LEU A 74 -4.22 -8.74 -14.07
N ASN A 75 -3.26 -8.91 -14.99
CA ASN A 75 -3.37 -8.34 -16.33
C ASN A 75 -4.55 -8.93 -17.10
N ARG A 76 -4.78 -10.24 -16.98
CA ARG A 76 -5.93 -10.89 -17.60
C ARG A 76 -7.25 -10.36 -17.03
N ASP A 77 -7.35 -10.23 -15.71
CA ASP A 77 -8.56 -9.72 -15.06
C ASP A 77 -8.77 -8.23 -15.37
N LEU A 78 -7.70 -7.43 -15.47
CA LEU A 78 -7.77 -6.03 -15.89
C LEU A 78 -8.28 -5.88 -17.34
N GLU A 79 -7.76 -6.68 -18.28
CA GLU A 79 -8.22 -6.66 -19.66
C GLU A 79 -9.67 -7.15 -19.81
N THR A 80 -10.12 -8.06 -18.94
CA THR A 80 -11.47 -8.66 -19.01
C THR A 80 -12.52 -7.85 -18.23
N SER A 81 -12.11 -7.08 -17.22
CA SER A 81 -13.01 -6.33 -16.31
C SER A 81 -13.24 -4.88 -16.70
N LEU A 82 -12.47 -4.33 -17.65
CA LEU A 82 -12.67 -2.95 -18.10
C LEU A 82 -13.80 -2.90 -19.12
N PRO A 83 -14.94 -2.25 -18.82
CA PRO A 83 -15.98 -2.01 -19.82
C PRO A 83 -15.38 -1.18 -20.97
N ALA A 84 -15.80 -1.46 -22.21
CA ALA A 84 -15.30 -0.78 -23.40
C ALA A 84 -15.31 0.74 -23.20
N MET A 85 -14.12 1.32 -23.10
CA MET A 85 -13.94 2.73 -22.78
C MET A 85 -14.38 3.55 -23.99
N GLU A 86 -15.57 4.16 -23.94
CA GLU A 86 -15.98 5.11 -24.97
C GLU A 86 -15.07 6.36 -24.89
N PRO A 87 -14.39 6.75 -25.99
CA PRO A 87 -13.36 7.79 -25.98
C PRO A 87 -13.87 9.22 -25.68
N GLY A 88 -15.15 9.39 -25.35
CA GLY A 88 -15.76 10.66 -24.92
C GLY A 88 -16.12 10.76 -23.43
N SER A 89 -15.93 9.69 -22.65
CA SER A 89 -16.36 9.63 -21.23
C SER A 89 -15.37 10.28 -20.25
N MET A 90 -14.17 10.63 -20.69
CA MET A 90 -13.14 11.26 -19.84
C MET A 90 -13.36 12.76 -19.55
N VAL A 91 -14.49 13.32 -19.99
CA VAL A 91 -14.88 14.69 -19.65
C VAL A 91 -16.00 14.64 -18.60
N PRO A 92 -15.75 15.06 -17.35
CA PRO A 92 -16.79 15.11 -16.33
C PRO A 92 -17.92 16.03 -16.80
N ARG A 93 -19.17 15.59 -16.61
CA ARG A 93 -20.33 16.41 -16.96
C ARG A 93 -20.43 17.58 -15.99
N PRO A 94 -21.01 18.72 -16.39
CA PRO A 94 -21.22 19.86 -15.49
C PRO A 94 -21.95 19.51 -14.18
N ILE A 95 -22.80 18.48 -14.18
CA ILE A 95 -23.50 17.97 -12.99
C ILE A 95 -22.58 17.24 -12.00
N ASP A 96 -21.46 16.69 -12.49
CA ASP A 96 -20.48 15.96 -11.67
C ASP A 96 -19.64 16.93 -10.81
N PHE A 97 -19.76 18.24 -11.04
CA PHE A 97 -19.20 19.31 -10.21
C PHE A 97 -20.18 19.86 -9.16
N GLY A 98 -21.39 19.30 -9.02
CA GLY A 98 -22.38 19.73 -8.02
C GLY A 98 -21.81 19.82 -6.59
N PRO A 99 -21.10 18.79 -6.08
CA PRO A 99 -20.47 18.85 -4.76
C PRO A 99 -19.36 19.90 -4.66
N LEU A 100 -18.65 20.17 -5.76
CA LEU A 100 -17.62 21.22 -5.81
C LEU A 100 -18.25 22.62 -5.84
N ALA A 101 -19.43 22.77 -6.44
CA ALA A 101 -20.22 23.99 -6.41
C ALA A 101 -20.84 24.25 -5.03
N ASP A 102 -21.15 23.20 -4.26
CA ASP A 102 -21.59 23.32 -2.86
C ASP A 102 -20.43 23.65 -1.91
N LEU A 103 -19.21 23.14 -2.18
CA LEU A 103 -17.99 23.51 -1.44
C LEU A 103 -17.50 24.93 -1.78
N ALA A 104 -17.73 25.39 -3.01
CA ALA A 104 -17.39 26.74 -3.46
C ALA A 104 -18.52 27.75 -3.21
N SER A 105 -19.74 27.28 -2.93
CA SER A 105 -20.80 28.16 -2.43
C SER A 105 -20.29 28.77 -1.13
N PRO A 106 -20.45 30.09 -0.94
CA PRO A 106 -20.03 30.78 0.27
C PRO A 106 -21.02 30.46 1.41
N SER A 107 -21.39 29.19 1.56
CA SER A 107 -21.97 28.60 2.74
C SER A 107 -20.84 28.33 3.74
N ALA A 108 -19.99 29.34 3.94
CA ALA A 108 -19.35 29.54 5.23
C ALA A 108 -20.50 29.60 6.22
N GLU A 109 -20.78 28.46 6.84
CA GLU A 109 -21.52 28.36 8.07
C GLU A 109 -21.12 29.58 8.90
N LYS A 110 -22.12 30.42 9.22
CA LYS A 110 -21.94 31.61 10.04
C LYS A 110 -20.91 31.28 11.11
N PRO A 111 -19.78 32.00 11.20
CA PRO A 111 -18.71 31.61 12.12
C PRO A 111 -19.34 31.42 13.48
N GLU A 112 -19.18 30.21 14.04
CA GLU A 112 -19.80 29.88 15.30
C GLU A 112 -19.43 30.98 16.31
N PRO A 113 -20.40 31.53 17.06
CA PRO A 113 -20.14 32.66 17.95
C PRO A 113 -19.02 32.38 18.95
N VAL A 114 -18.81 31.09 19.27
CA VAL A 114 -17.70 30.61 20.10
C VAL A 114 -16.35 30.87 19.46
N ALA A 115 -16.18 30.64 18.16
CA ALA A 115 -14.93 30.90 17.44
C ALA A 115 -14.59 32.40 17.42
N LEU A 116 -15.60 33.27 17.30
CA LEU A 116 -15.40 34.73 17.37
C LEU A 116 -14.95 35.18 18.77
N VAL A 117 -15.53 34.61 19.83
CA VAL A 117 -15.13 34.93 21.21
C VAL A 117 -13.71 34.45 21.51
N LEU A 118 -13.37 33.22 21.11
CA LEU A 118 -12.03 32.66 21.33
C LEU A 118 -10.96 33.42 20.55
N THR A 119 -11.24 33.81 19.31
CA THR A 119 -10.30 34.63 18.51
C THR A 119 -10.10 36.01 19.15
N ALA A 120 -11.16 36.67 19.63
CA ALA A 120 -11.04 37.94 20.34
C ALA A 120 -10.20 37.81 21.62
N LEU A 121 -10.42 36.77 22.44
CA LEU A 121 -9.65 36.53 23.66
C LEU A 121 -8.18 36.19 23.37
N PHE A 122 -7.93 35.39 22.34
CA PHE A 122 -6.57 35.07 21.90
C PHE A 122 -5.80 36.34 21.54
N TRP A 123 -6.36 37.20 20.68
CA TRP A 123 -5.70 38.45 20.30
C TRP A 123 -5.55 39.41 21.48
N ALA A 124 -6.55 39.52 22.36
CA ALA A 124 -6.44 40.33 23.57
C ALA A 124 -5.28 39.87 24.47
N SER A 125 -5.14 38.55 24.68
CA SER A 125 -4.02 37.99 25.45
C SER A 125 -2.68 38.30 24.78
N VAL A 126 -2.57 38.12 23.46
CA VAL A 126 -1.35 38.43 22.70
C VAL A 126 -0.96 39.90 22.88
N TYR A 127 -1.89 40.83 22.73
CA TYR A 127 -1.62 42.26 22.90
C TYR A 127 -1.24 42.62 24.33
N ILE A 128 -1.89 42.03 25.33
CA ILE A 128 -1.52 42.24 26.74
C ILE A 128 -0.11 41.72 27.02
N SER A 129 0.24 40.53 26.51
CA SER A 129 1.59 39.98 26.64
C SER A 129 2.64 40.82 25.93
N LEU A 130 2.34 41.32 24.73
CA LEU A 130 3.21 42.26 23.99
C LEU A 130 3.37 43.58 24.74
N ALA A 131 2.28 44.13 25.29
CA ALA A 131 2.33 45.36 26.07
C ALA A 131 3.16 45.17 27.35
N PHE A 132 2.96 44.07 28.07
CA PHE A 132 3.75 43.76 29.26
C PHE A 132 5.23 43.56 28.92
N TRP A 133 5.54 42.88 27.82
CA TRP A 133 6.92 42.75 27.34
C TRP A 133 7.53 44.09 26.90
N TYR A 134 6.75 44.97 26.27
CA TYR A 134 7.21 46.28 25.82
C TYR A 134 7.43 47.28 26.96
N PHE A 135 6.65 47.19 28.04
CA PHE A 135 6.72 48.09 29.19
C PHE A 135 7.48 47.50 30.40
N SER A 136 7.95 46.26 30.33
CA SER A 136 8.84 45.62 31.32
C SER A 136 10.30 45.79 30.96
#